data_AF-A0A0F9K4H1-F1
#
_entry.id   AF-A0A0F9K4H1-F1
#
_cell.length_a   1.000
_cell.length_b   1.000
_cell.length_c   1.000
_cell.angle_alpha   90.00
_cell.angle_beta   90.00
_cell.angle_gamma   90.00
#
_symmetry.space_group_name_H-M   'P 1'
#
loop_
_entity.id
_entity.type
_entity.pdbx_description
1 polymer ?
#
loop_
_entity_poly.entity_id
_entity_poly.type
_entity_poly.pdbx_seq_one_letter_code
_entity_poly.pdbx_strand_id
1 'polypeptide(L)'
;MNDLTNNENVRKISREVITYLIINPQTPRHKITTLKGRIGKKYKYHKVIKNAKILEFASEDEKKIITQILKRRTTRTLSGVSVIAIMTKPLPCPGTCIYCPGLNSQPGEKVAQSYTGREPAAMRSIHNNYDPYKQVQSRIKDLEAIGHEVDMVYA
;
A
#
# COMPACT_ATOMS: atom_id res chain seq x y z
N MET A 1 19.51 17.39 7.64
CA MET A 1 19.11 18.51 6.74
C MET A 1 18.48 18.05 5.42
N ASN A 2 18.80 16.87 4.87
CA ASN A 2 18.20 16.39 3.60
C ASN A 2 16.69 16.05 3.65
N ASP A 3 16.13 15.64 4.80
CA ASP A 3 14.74 15.17 4.84
C ASP A 3 13.69 16.27 4.75
N LEU A 4 13.95 17.46 5.32
CA LEU A 4 13.01 18.58 5.27
C LEU A 4 12.87 19.13 3.85
N THR A 5 13.98 19.32 3.14
CA THR A 5 14.00 19.76 1.74
C THR A 5 13.36 18.74 0.82
N ASN A 6 13.54 17.45 1.11
CA ASN A 6 12.92 16.37 0.35
C ASN A 6 11.40 16.35 0.54
N ASN A 7 10.92 16.60 1.76
CA ASN A 7 9.49 16.64 2.05
C ASN A 7 8.79 17.85 1.41
N GLU A 8 9.45 19.01 1.40
CA GLU A 8 8.93 20.20 0.72
C GLU A 8 8.86 20.03 -0.80
N ASN A 9 9.87 19.38 -1.40
CA ASN A 9 9.85 19.04 -2.82
C ASN A 9 8.74 18.03 -3.14
N VAL A 10 8.56 17.00 -2.30
CA VAL A 10 7.47 16.03 -2.45
C VAL A 10 6.10 16.71 -2.40
N ARG A 11 5.90 17.69 -1.51
CA ARG A 11 4.68 18.49 -1.46
C ARG A 11 4.46 19.27 -2.76
N LYS A 12 5.48 19.98 -3.25
CA LYS A 12 5.41 20.77 -4.50
C LYS A 12 5.09 19.91 -5.71
N ILE A 13 5.80 18.78 -5.87
CA ILE A 13 5.54 17.81 -6.96
C ILE A 13 4.12 17.26 -6.86
N SER A 14 3.67 16.90 -5.65
CA SER A 14 2.34 16.30 -5.48
C SER A 14 1.24 17.28 -5.85
N ARG A 15 1.34 18.55 -5.43
CA ARG A 15 0.40 19.61 -5.82
C ARG A 15 0.39 19.84 -7.34
N GLU A 16 1.54 19.92 -7.99
CA GLU A 16 1.61 20.12 -9.45
C GLU A 16 0.98 18.94 -10.22
N VAL A 17 1.22 17.70 -9.77
CA VAL A 17 0.57 16.51 -10.33
C VAL A 17 -0.94 16.55 -10.13
N ILE A 18 -1.41 16.92 -8.93
CA ILE A 18 -2.84 17.05 -8.60
C ILE A 18 -3.52 18.04 -9.53
N THR A 19 -2.99 19.28 -9.62
CA THR A 19 -3.56 20.34 -10.46
C THR A 19 -3.62 19.92 -11.92
N TYR A 20 -2.57 19.27 -12.45
CA TYR A 20 -2.55 18.80 -13.82
C TYR A 20 -3.64 17.74 -14.10
N LEU A 21 -3.83 16.80 -13.18
CA LEU A 21 -4.82 15.71 -13.32
C LEU A 21 -6.27 16.21 -13.20
N ILE A 22 -6.52 17.27 -12.42
CA ILE A 22 -7.85 17.91 -12.32
C ILE A 22 -8.20 18.62 -13.63
N ILE A 23 -7.25 19.35 -14.22
CA ILE A 23 -7.47 20.03 -15.50
C ILE A 23 -7.61 19.02 -16.66
N ASN A 24 -6.90 17.88 -16.58
CA ASN A 24 -6.87 16.85 -17.63
C ASN A 24 -7.35 15.48 -17.10
N PRO A 25 -8.64 15.33 -16.76
CA PRO A 25 -9.16 14.11 -16.12
C PRO A 25 -9.10 12.87 -17.02
N GLN A 26 -9.07 13.06 -18.34
CA GLN A 26 -8.99 12.00 -19.36
C GLN A 26 -7.55 11.50 -19.62
N THR A 27 -6.57 11.86 -18.79
CA THR A 27 -5.17 11.46 -18.99
C THR A 27 -5.04 9.92 -18.91
N PRO A 28 -4.58 9.24 -19.97
CA PRO A 28 -4.48 7.78 -19.97
C PRO A 28 -3.41 7.30 -18.98
N ARG A 29 -3.69 6.18 -18.29
CA ARG A 29 -2.88 5.68 -17.16
C ARG A 29 -1.39 5.52 -17.47
N HIS A 30 -1.03 5.07 -18.67
CA HIS A 30 0.36 4.90 -19.06
C HIS A 30 1.15 6.23 -19.10
N LYS A 31 0.48 7.36 -19.37
CA LYS A 31 1.09 8.70 -19.37
C LYS A 31 1.31 9.25 -17.97
N ILE A 32 0.56 8.77 -16.97
CA ILE A 32 0.66 9.26 -15.58
C ILE A 32 2.05 8.99 -15.00
N THR A 33 2.65 7.83 -15.29
CA THR A 33 4.02 7.52 -14.83
C THR A 33 5.04 8.48 -15.43
N THR A 34 4.93 8.76 -16.74
CA THR A 34 5.79 9.70 -17.45
C THR A 34 5.63 11.13 -16.93
N LEU A 35 4.39 11.54 -16.64
CA LEU A 35 4.07 12.84 -16.03
C LEU A 35 4.79 13.00 -14.68
N LYS A 36 4.67 11.99 -13.80
CA LYS A 36 5.34 11.99 -12.50
C LYS A 36 6.86 12.06 -12.62
N GLY A 37 7.43 11.34 -13.59
CA GLY A 37 8.86 11.39 -13.88
C GLY A 37 9.30 12.79 -14.36
N ARG A 38 8.53 13.41 -15.27
CA ARG A 38 8.81 14.76 -15.79
C ARG A 38 8.76 15.81 -14.69
N ILE A 39 7.71 15.80 -13.87
CA ILE A 39 7.56 16.76 -12.75
C ILE A 39 8.62 16.48 -11.66
N GLY A 40 8.88 15.21 -11.33
CA GLY A 40 9.94 14.84 -10.39
C GLY A 40 11.31 15.39 -10.80
N LYS A 41 11.64 15.32 -12.10
CA LYS A 41 12.90 15.84 -12.65
C LYS A 41 13.04 17.36 -12.47
N LYS A 42 11.95 18.13 -12.62
CA LYS A 42 11.92 19.59 -12.41
C LYS A 42 12.35 19.99 -10.99
N TYR A 43 12.01 19.17 -10.00
CA TYR A 43 12.35 19.40 -8.59
C TYR A 43 13.57 18.59 -8.11
N LYS A 44 14.39 18.07 -9.03
CA LYS A 44 15.57 17.23 -8.71
C LYS A 44 15.24 16.00 -7.85
N TYR A 45 14.03 15.47 -7.99
CA TYR A 45 13.58 14.27 -7.29
C TYR A 45 13.82 13.05 -8.16
N HIS A 46 14.80 12.23 -7.79
CA HIS A 46 15.30 11.09 -8.58
C HIS A 46 14.47 9.81 -8.47
N LYS A 47 13.32 9.86 -7.79
CA LYS A 47 12.43 8.72 -7.57
C LYS A 47 11.03 9.01 -8.10
N VAL A 48 10.27 7.99 -8.50
CA VAL A 48 8.86 8.21 -8.85
C VAL A 48 8.04 8.30 -7.57
N ILE A 49 7.24 9.36 -7.42
CA ILE A 49 6.36 9.53 -6.26
C ILE A 49 5.23 8.49 -6.29
N LYS A 50 5.04 7.81 -5.16
CA LYS A 50 3.97 6.84 -4.94
C LYS A 50 2.59 7.51 -4.98
N ASN A 51 1.57 6.83 -5.51
CA ASN A 51 0.21 7.36 -5.60
C ASN A 51 -0.34 7.76 -4.22
N ALA A 52 -0.13 6.91 -3.20
CA ALA A 52 -0.54 7.19 -1.82
C ALA A 52 0.01 8.54 -1.31
N LYS A 53 1.28 8.83 -1.60
CA LYS A 53 1.91 10.08 -1.15
C LYS A 53 1.31 11.31 -1.82
N ILE A 54 0.84 11.19 -3.06
CA ILE A 54 0.15 12.27 -3.77
C ILE A 54 -1.23 12.51 -3.13
N LEU A 55 -1.95 11.45 -2.79
CA LEU A 55 -3.27 11.53 -2.15
C LEU A 55 -3.23 12.20 -0.77
N GLU A 56 -2.12 12.07 -0.03
CA GLU A 56 -1.92 12.77 1.25
C GLU A 56 -1.92 14.31 1.13
N PHE A 57 -1.58 14.86 -0.04
CA PHE A 57 -1.51 16.32 -0.27
C PHE A 57 -2.68 16.88 -1.09
N ALA A 58 -3.69 16.06 -1.38
CA ALA A 58 -4.92 16.48 -2.03
C ALA A 58 -5.93 16.96 -0.97
N SER A 59 -6.71 18.00 -1.29
CA SER A 59 -7.88 18.38 -0.48
C SER A 59 -8.97 17.32 -0.59
N GLU A 60 -9.97 17.36 0.29
CA GLU A 60 -11.06 16.37 0.29
C GLU A 60 -11.86 16.37 -1.02
N ASP A 61 -12.08 17.54 -1.64
CA ASP A 61 -12.75 17.64 -2.94
C ASP A 61 -11.87 17.10 -4.08
N GLU A 62 -10.57 17.40 -4.06
CA GLU A 62 -9.62 16.91 -5.06
C GLU A 62 -9.43 15.39 -4.96
N LYS A 63 -9.42 14.84 -3.73
CA LYS A 63 -9.28 13.40 -3.48
C LYS A 63 -10.37 12.60 -4.19
N LYS A 64 -11.63 13.07 -4.21
CA LYS A 64 -12.74 12.36 -4.88
C LYS A 64 -12.46 12.13 -6.36
N ILE A 65 -11.92 13.15 -7.04
CA ILE A 65 -11.60 13.11 -8.48
C ILE A 65 -10.31 12.29 -8.71
N ILE A 66 -9.27 12.61 -7.97
CA ILE A 66 -7.92 12.08 -8.20
C ILE A 66 -7.82 10.61 -7.81
N THR A 67 -8.56 10.17 -6.79
CA THR A 67 -8.60 8.76 -6.40
C THR A 67 -9.10 7.91 -7.55
N GLN A 68 -10.13 8.34 -8.30
CA GLN A 68 -10.62 7.59 -9.45
C GLN A 68 -9.57 7.43 -10.56
N ILE A 69 -8.74 8.47 -10.76
CA ILE A 69 -7.68 8.49 -11.79
C ILE A 69 -6.46 7.66 -11.35
N LEU A 70 -6.01 7.84 -10.10
CA LEU A 70 -4.79 7.22 -9.56
C LEU A 70 -4.99 5.80 -9.03
N LYS A 71 -6.23 5.34 -8.84
CA LYS A 71 -6.52 3.98 -8.39
C LYS A 71 -6.09 2.98 -9.46
N ARG A 72 -5.08 2.17 -9.12
CA ARG A 72 -4.42 1.23 -10.04
C ARG A 72 -5.36 0.13 -10.54
N ARG A 73 -6.35 -0.26 -9.71
CA ARG A 73 -7.35 -1.28 -10.05
C ARG A 73 -8.74 -0.79 -9.65
N THR A 74 -9.60 -0.61 -10.65
CA THR A 74 -11.04 -0.32 -10.49
C THR A 74 -11.86 -1.60 -10.28
N THR A 75 -11.28 -2.64 -9.69
CA THR A 75 -12.09 -3.75 -9.20
C THR A 75 -12.78 -3.24 -7.94
N ARG A 76 -14.08 -2.94 -8.04
CA ARG A 76 -14.95 -3.05 -6.87
C ARG A 76 -14.70 -4.46 -6.33
N THR A 77 -14.41 -4.59 -5.05
CA THR A 77 -14.82 -5.80 -4.36
C THR A 77 -16.31 -5.92 -4.67
N LEU A 78 -16.73 -6.97 -5.39
CA LEU A 78 -18.09 -7.11 -5.93
C LEU A 78 -19.18 -6.89 -4.87
N SER A 79 -18.83 -7.09 -3.59
CA SER A 79 -19.70 -6.92 -2.42
C SER A 79 -19.29 -5.79 -1.46
N GLY A 80 -18.33 -4.92 -1.79
CA GLY A 80 -17.81 -3.89 -0.86
C GLY A 80 -17.01 -4.44 0.34
N VAL A 81 -16.83 -5.76 0.41
CA VAL A 81 -16.10 -6.43 1.49
C VAL A 81 -14.58 -6.27 1.31
N SER A 82 -13.91 -5.75 2.33
CA SER A 82 -12.45 -5.67 2.37
C SER A 82 -11.87 -6.86 3.13
N VAL A 83 -11.18 -7.76 2.43
CA VAL A 83 -10.56 -8.95 3.03
C VAL A 83 -9.24 -8.57 3.71
N ILE A 84 -9.15 -8.85 5.02
CA ILE A 84 -7.96 -8.63 5.85
C ILE A 84 -7.45 -9.97 6.36
N ALA A 85 -6.39 -10.48 5.72
CA ALA A 85 -5.71 -11.68 6.19
C ALA A 85 -4.67 -11.32 7.27
N ILE A 86 -4.77 -11.98 8.43
CA ILE A 86 -3.81 -11.88 9.53
C ILE A 86 -3.24 -13.27 9.84
N MET A 87 -2.09 -13.31 10.52
CA MET A 87 -1.52 -14.56 11.04
C MET A 87 -1.38 -14.48 12.55
N THR A 88 -1.63 -15.61 13.20
CA THR A 88 -1.30 -15.83 14.60
C THR A 88 0.20 -16.11 14.75
N LYS A 89 0.69 -16.03 15.98
CA LYS A 89 2.08 -16.38 16.29
C LYS A 89 2.40 -17.80 15.79
N PRO A 90 3.61 -18.03 15.27
CA PRO A 90 4.04 -19.36 14.87
C PRO A 90 4.01 -20.27 16.10
N LEU A 91 3.19 -21.32 16.04
CA LEU A 91 3.15 -22.39 17.03
C LEU A 91 3.69 -23.68 16.42
N PRO A 92 4.36 -24.53 17.21
CA PRO A 92 4.75 -25.85 16.73
C PRO A 92 3.50 -26.67 16.39
N CYS A 93 3.55 -27.37 15.25
CA CYS A 93 2.48 -28.29 14.88
C CYS A 93 2.52 -29.52 15.81
N PRO A 94 1.35 -30.07 16.20
CA PRO A 94 1.28 -31.26 17.06
C PRO A 94 1.77 -32.55 16.37
N GLY A 95 1.96 -32.50 15.05
CA GLY A 95 2.51 -33.60 14.26
C GLY A 95 3.39 -33.09 13.14
N THR A 96 4.18 -33.99 12.56
CA THR A 96 5.06 -33.72 11.43
C THR A 96 4.37 -34.08 10.11
N CYS A 97 4.27 -33.12 9.20
CA CYS A 97 3.67 -33.32 7.88
C CYS A 97 4.77 -33.31 6.81
N ILE A 98 4.84 -34.37 5.99
CA ILE A 98 5.84 -34.52 4.92
C ILE A 98 5.73 -33.47 3.81
N TYR A 99 4.54 -32.88 3.62
CA TYR A 99 4.30 -31.84 2.62
C TYR A 99 4.57 -30.43 3.17
N CYS A 100 4.75 -30.29 4.49
CA CYS A 100 4.97 -28.99 5.07
C CYS A 100 6.43 -28.58 4.82
N PRO A 101 6.68 -27.38 4.26
CA PRO A 101 8.05 -26.90 4.09
C PRO A 101 8.74 -26.72 5.45
N GLY A 102 7.96 -26.56 6.53
CA GLY A 102 8.45 -26.49 7.88
C GLY A 102 9.18 -25.17 8.17
N LEU A 103 9.58 -25.01 9.43
CA LEU A 103 10.21 -23.78 9.90
C LEU A 103 11.62 -23.57 9.33
N ASN A 104 12.32 -24.65 8.95
CA ASN A 104 13.70 -24.58 8.44
C ASN A 104 13.79 -23.94 7.05
N SER A 105 12.71 -23.98 6.28
CA SER A 105 12.64 -23.44 4.92
C SER A 105 12.37 -21.93 4.88
N GLN A 106 12.14 -21.30 6.04
CA GLN A 106 11.75 -19.89 6.15
C GLN A 106 12.94 -19.00 6.55
N PRO A 107 13.23 -17.93 5.80
CA PRO A 107 14.28 -16.98 6.13
C PRO A 107 13.82 -15.98 7.22
N GLY A 108 14.68 -15.69 8.20
CA GLY A 108 14.41 -14.67 9.22
C GLY A 108 13.41 -15.12 10.30
N GLU A 109 12.51 -14.22 10.70
CA GLU A 109 11.46 -14.52 11.68
C GLU A 109 10.47 -15.57 11.17
N LYS A 110 10.16 -16.53 12.04
CA LYS A 110 9.36 -17.70 11.70
C LYS A 110 7.88 -17.37 11.62
N VAL A 111 7.20 -17.90 10.62
CA VAL A 111 5.74 -17.81 10.44
C VAL A 111 5.12 -19.21 10.54
N ALA A 112 3.80 -19.32 10.34
CA ALA A 112 3.12 -20.60 10.27
C ALA A 112 3.85 -21.57 9.31
N GLN A 113 4.00 -22.83 9.71
CA GLN A 113 4.91 -23.78 9.05
C GLN A 113 4.60 -24.02 7.56
N SER A 114 3.35 -23.80 7.14
CA SER A 114 2.90 -23.92 5.76
C SER A 114 3.24 -22.74 4.85
N TYR A 115 3.76 -21.63 5.40
CA TYR A 115 4.09 -20.41 4.65
C TYR A 115 5.60 -20.24 4.44
N THR A 116 5.99 -19.38 3.49
CA THR A 116 7.40 -19.10 3.18
C THR A 116 7.97 -17.90 3.93
N GLY A 117 7.13 -17.05 4.52
CA GLY A 117 7.53 -15.84 5.25
C GLY A 117 7.72 -14.62 4.35
N ARG A 118 7.59 -14.77 3.03
CA ARG A 118 7.73 -13.70 2.04
C ARG A 118 6.40 -13.16 1.52
N GLU A 119 5.29 -13.79 1.93
CA GLU A 119 3.96 -13.38 1.55
C GLU A 119 3.61 -12.03 2.21
N PRO A 120 2.79 -11.18 1.57
CA PRO A 120 2.43 -9.87 2.13
C PRO A 120 1.75 -9.94 3.50
N ALA A 121 0.94 -10.98 3.75
CA ALA A 121 0.32 -11.20 5.05
C ALA A 121 1.36 -11.62 6.10
N ALA A 122 2.22 -12.58 5.76
CA ALA A 122 3.31 -13.04 6.62
C ALA A 122 4.26 -11.91 7.05
N MET A 123 4.73 -11.11 6.09
CA MET A 123 5.60 -9.96 6.37
C MET A 123 4.92 -8.91 7.26
N ARG A 124 3.61 -8.69 7.07
CA ARG A 124 2.82 -7.80 7.93
C ARG A 124 2.70 -8.34 9.35
N SER A 125 2.49 -9.64 9.50
CA SER A 125 2.40 -10.31 10.80
C SER A 125 3.71 -10.22 11.56
N ILE A 126 4.84 -10.49 10.88
CA ILE A 126 6.20 -10.27 11.41
C ILE A 126 6.36 -8.83 11.87
N HIS A 127 6.08 -7.85 11.00
CA HIS A 127 6.26 -6.42 11.31
C HIS A 127 5.41 -5.94 12.51
N ASN A 128 4.26 -6.55 12.75
CA ASN A 128 3.37 -6.22 13.85
C ASN A 128 3.54 -7.15 15.07
N ASN A 129 4.60 -7.96 15.12
CA ASN A 129 4.86 -8.95 16.18
C ASN A 129 3.65 -9.87 16.47
N TYR A 130 2.91 -10.22 15.42
CA TYR A 130 1.70 -11.04 15.45
C TYR A 130 0.58 -10.50 16.37
N ASP A 131 0.59 -9.21 16.67
CA ASP A 131 -0.50 -8.55 17.40
C ASP A 131 -1.74 -8.43 16.48
N PRO A 132 -2.90 -9.01 16.85
CA PRO A 132 -4.06 -9.04 15.96
C PRO A 132 -4.61 -7.63 15.69
N TYR A 133 -4.66 -6.77 16.71
CA TYR A 133 -5.18 -5.41 16.58
C TYR A 133 -4.30 -4.57 15.65
N LYS A 134 -2.97 -4.61 15.84
CA LYS A 134 -2.01 -3.87 15.01
C LYS A 134 -1.99 -4.37 13.57
N GLN A 135 -2.09 -5.68 13.35
CA GLN A 135 -2.15 -6.24 12.00
C GLN A 135 -3.37 -5.75 11.21
N VAL A 136 -4.56 -5.76 11.83
CA VAL A 136 -5.79 -5.26 11.23
C VAL A 136 -5.68 -3.76 10.97
N GLN A 137 -5.31 -2.98 11.99
CA GLN A 137 -5.19 -1.53 11.87
C GLN A 137 -4.18 -1.11 10.78
N SER A 138 -3.04 -1.79 10.70
CA SER A 138 -2.04 -1.58 9.64
C SER A 138 -2.62 -1.85 8.25
N ARG A 139 -3.42 -2.93 8.09
CA ARG A 139 -4.02 -3.26 6.81
C ARG A 139 -5.11 -2.27 6.39
N ILE A 140 -5.91 -1.79 7.34
CA ILE A 140 -6.92 -0.76 7.08
C ILE A 140 -6.24 0.53 6.58
N LYS A 141 -5.23 1.01 7.30
CA LYS A 141 -4.46 2.21 6.90
C LYS A 141 -3.83 2.07 5.51
N ASP A 142 -3.27 0.89 5.20
CA ASP A 142 -2.71 0.63 3.88
C ASP A 142 -3.78 0.74 2.78
N LEU A 143 -5.00 0.22 3.03
CA LEU A 143 -6.13 0.26 2.09
C LEU A 143 -6.64 1.70 1.89
N GLU A 144 -6.79 2.45 2.97
CA GLU A 144 -7.18 3.86 2.91
C GLU A 144 -6.15 4.70 2.14
N ALA A 145 -4.86 4.48 2.40
CA ALA A 145 -3.77 5.19 1.73
C ALA A 145 -3.72 4.95 0.21
N ILE A 146 -4.24 3.82 -0.27
CA ILE A 146 -4.35 3.52 -1.70
C ILE A 146 -5.70 3.93 -2.32
N GLY A 147 -6.58 4.57 -1.53
CA GLY A 147 -7.90 5.05 -1.99
C GLY A 147 -8.96 3.95 -2.08
N HIS A 148 -8.89 2.96 -1.19
CA HIS A 148 -9.95 1.99 -0.98
C HIS A 148 -10.68 2.32 0.33
N GLU A 149 -11.99 2.57 0.24
CA GLU A 149 -12.86 2.66 1.40
C GLU A 149 -13.02 1.28 2.04
N VAL A 150 -12.93 1.24 3.37
CA VAL A 150 -13.04 0.03 4.17
C VAL A 150 -14.33 0.14 4.98
N ASP A 151 -15.46 -0.16 4.36
CA ASP A 151 -16.78 -0.05 5.01
C ASP A 151 -17.12 -1.27 5.87
N MET A 152 -16.78 -2.47 5.39
CA MET A 152 -17.07 -3.72 6.08
C MET A 152 -15.85 -4.64 6.09
N VAL A 153 -15.39 -4.93 7.30
CA VAL A 153 -14.30 -5.88 7.57
C VAL A 153 -14.93 -7.15 8.14
N TYR A 154 -14.69 -8.28 7.48
CA TYR A 154 -14.99 -9.61 8.00
C TYR A 154 -13.67 -10.28 8.40
N ALA A 155 -13.66 -10.95 9.54
CA ALA A 155 -12.53 -11.70 10.08
C ALA A 155 -12.73 -13.21 9.87
#